data_AF-A0A4Z0R070-F1
#
_entry.id   AF-A0A4Z0R070-F1
#
_cell.length_a   1.000
_cell.length_b   1.000
_cell.length_c   1.000
_cell.angle_alpha   90.00
_cell.angle_beta   90.00
_cell.angle_gamma   90.00
#
_symmetry.space_group_name_H-M   'P 1'
#
loop_
_entity.id
_entity.type
_entity.pdbx_description
1 polymer ?
#
loop_
_entity_poly.entity_id
_entity_poly.type
_entity_poly.pdbx_seq_one_letter_code
_entity_poly.pdbx_strand_id
1 'polypeptide(L)'
;MNVKKNLAIVILSLMTVATVATPASALVKPNSFYDAVAWTWEYNAPATSTYNCLAYALGYTDRWMWAWGASNPTSSQVNYYMDLVGGYRNVGYGTPINNPLIISYGSSSAVVHFSKVTGSGITTAKWGELERMKSYSLNPYNPGGGYGPAVTTYY
;
A
#
# COMPACT_ATOMS: atom_id res chain seq x y z
N MET A 1 -14.38 68.20 21.31
CA MET A 1 -13.70 66.98 21.83
C MET A 1 -14.70 65.83 21.82
N ASN A 2 -14.62 64.91 20.85
CA ASN A 2 -15.27 63.58 20.92
C ASN A 2 -14.72 62.65 19.82
N VAL A 3 -13.44 62.30 19.94
CA VAL A 3 -12.72 61.38 19.04
C VAL A 3 -12.84 59.91 19.51
N LYS A 4 -13.56 59.64 20.61
CA LYS A 4 -13.54 58.33 21.28
C LYS A 4 -14.44 57.25 20.68
N LYS A 5 -15.22 57.52 19.63
CA LYS A 5 -16.21 56.54 19.10
C LYS A 5 -15.75 55.73 17.89
N ASN A 6 -14.61 56.03 17.27
CA ASN A 6 -14.21 55.36 16.02
C ASN A 6 -12.96 54.47 16.16
N LEU A 7 -12.47 54.21 17.37
CA LEU A 7 -11.28 53.37 17.61
C LEU A 7 -11.63 51.94 18.06
N ALA A 8 -12.73 51.38 17.55
CA ALA A 8 -13.17 50.02 17.86
C ALA A 8 -13.39 49.16 16.61
N ILE A 9 -12.76 49.51 15.48
CA ILE A 9 -12.92 48.79 14.19
C ILE A 9 -11.68 47.98 13.78
N VAL A 10 -10.51 48.06 14.45
CA VAL A 10 -9.28 47.49 13.86
C VAL A 10 -8.54 46.45 14.72
N ILE A 11 -9.12 45.99 15.84
CA ILE A 11 -8.51 44.94 16.69
C ILE A 11 -9.34 43.65 16.67
N LEU A 12 -9.93 43.31 15.51
CA LEU A 12 -10.62 42.03 15.31
C LEU A 12 -10.28 41.43 13.93
N SER A 13 -9.01 41.51 13.55
CA SER A 13 -8.51 41.04 12.25
C SER A 13 -7.21 40.24 12.37
N LEU A 14 -7.06 39.46 13.44
CA LEU A 14 -6.07 38.39 13.51
C LEU A 14 -6.77 37.09 13.90
N MET A 15 -7.70 36.64 13.05
CA MET A 15 -7.92 35.22 12.93
C MET A 15 -6.64 34.63 12.34
N THR A 16 -5.75 34.19 13.22
CA THR A 16 -4.70 33.23 12.87
C THR A 16 -5.38 32.03 12.24
N VAL A 17 -5.42 31.99 10.91
CA VAL A 17 -5.54 30.74 10.17
C VAL A 17 -4.24 30.01 10.48
N ALA A 18 -4.25 29.24 11.57
CA ALA A 18 -3.28 28.18 11.75
C ALA A 18 -3.57 27.20 10.62
N THR A 19 -2.87 27.37 9.50
CA THR A 19 -2.69 26.30 8.54
C THR A 19 -1.97 25.21 9.33
N VAL A 20 -2.74 24.26 9.85
CA VAL A 20 -2.19 22.98 10.26
C VAL A 20 -1.70 22.35 8.96
N ALA A 21 -0.45 22.66 8.61
CA ALA A 21 0.29 21.90 7.62
C ALA A 21 0.35 20.49 8.21
N THR A 22 -0.57 19.63 7.83
CA THR A 22 -0.39 18.20 7.98
C THR A 22 0.97 17.91 7.35
N PRO A 23 1.90 17.25 8.05
CA PRO A 23 3.12 16.84 7.39
C PRO A 23 2.71 15.97 6.21
N ALA A 24 2.79 16.52 5.00
CA ALA A 24 2.80 15.73 3.80
C ALA A 24 4.01 14.83 4.00
N SER A 25 3.76 13.56 4.31
CA SER A 25 4.84 12.59 4.38
C SER A 25 5.45 12.61 2.99
N ALA A 26 6.63 13.20 2.89
CA ALA A 26 7.29 13.38 1.60
C ALA A 26 7.55 11.98 1.05
N LEU A 27 7.01 11.73 -0.14
CA LEU A 27 7.23 10.47 -0.84
C LEU A 27 8.74 10.23 -0.98
N VAL A 28 9.18 8.99 -0.82
CA VAL A 28 10.60 8.61 -0.96
C VAL A 28 11.06 8.73 -2.42
N LYS A 29 10.15 8.61 -3.38
CA LYS A 29 10.39 8.77 -4.82
C LYS A 29 9.47 9.87 -5.40
N PRO A 30 9.78 10.42 -6.58
CA PRO A 30 8.86 11.34 -7.27
C PRO A 30 7.59 10.62 -7.73
N ASN A 31 6.49 11.35 -7.93
CA ASN A 31 5.21 10.81 -8.40
C ASN A 31 5.35 9.94 -9.67
N SER A 32 6.20 10.33 -10.62
CA SER A 32 6.44 9.59 -11.86
C SER A 32 6.91 8.16 -11.65
N PHE A 33 7.60 7.88 -10.54
CA PHE A 33 7.94 6.52 -10.16
C PHE A 33 6.69 5.70 -9.83
N TYR A 34 5.79 6.21 -9.00
CA TYR A 34 4.58 5.49 -8.60
C TYR A 34 3.56 5.39 -9.74
N ASP A 35 3.45 6.43 -10.57
CA ASP A 35 2.64 6.42 -11.80
C ASP A 35 3.12 5.33 -12.78
N ALA A 36 4.42 5.05 -12.82
CA ALA A 36 4.99 3.95 -13.59
C ALA A 36 4.75 2.57 -12.95
N VAL A 37 4.56 2.51 -11.63
CA VAL A 37 4.29 1.25 -10.90
C VAL A 37 2.81 0.84 -10.99
N ALA A 38 1.86 1.78 -10.84
CA ALA A 38 0.43 1.47 -10.76
C ALA A 38 -0.48 2.56 -11.33
N TRP A 39 -1.68 2.17 -11.77
CA TRP A 39 -2.73 3.09 -12.22
C TRP A 39 -3.40 3.85 -11.08
N THR A 40 -3.37 3.32 -9.87
CA THR A 40 -3.90 3.97 -8.67
C THR A 40 -2.96 3.76 -7.51
N TRP A 41 -2.61 4.85 -6.83
CA TRP A 41 -1.76 4.82 -5.66
C TRP A 41 -2.04 6.02 -4.77
N GLU A 42 -1.89 5.81 -3.47
CA GLU A 42 -1.95 6.82 -2.44
C GLU A 42 -0.98 6.43 -1.34
N TYR A 43 -0.23 7.40 -0.82
CA TYR A 43 0.61 7.17 0.34
C TYR A 43 -0.22 6.67 1.52
N ASN A 44 0.14 5.52 2.09
CA ASN A 44 -0.56 4.97 3.25
C ASN A 44 0.18 5.25 4.56
N ALA A 45 1.46 4.91 4.63
CA ALA A 45 2.25 5.04 5.84
C ALA A 45 3.75 4.80 5.59
N PRO A 46 4.62 5.19 6.52
CA PRO A 46 6.03 4.80 6.47
C PRO A 46 6.16 3.28 6.70
N ALA A 47 7.29 2.75 6.26
CA ALA A 47 7.70 1.35 6.43
C ALA A 47 9.19 1.27 6.74
N THR A 48 9.67 0.10 7.14
CA THR A 48 11.11 -0.13 7.43
C THR A 48 11.68 -1.23 6.53
N SER A 49 13.00 -1.30 6.42
CA SER A 49 13.70 -2.38 5.71
C SER A 49 13.61 -3.74 6.44
N THR A 50 13.07 -3.78 7.66
CA THR A 50 12.97 -5.00 8.48
C THR A 50 12.01 -6.04 7.89
N TYR A 51 11.02 -5.62 7.09
CA TYR A 51 9.99 -6.49 6.55
C TYR A 51 9.73 -6.20 5.08
N ASN A 52 9.26 -7.18 4.32
CA ASN A 52 8.92 -7.04 2.91
C ASN A 52 7.39 -7.05 2.67
N CYS A 53 6.97 -7.01 1.41
CA CYS A 53 5.57 -7.00 1.03
C CYS A 53 4.80 -8.25 1.49
N LEU A 54 5.43 -9.43 1.49
CA LEU A 54 4.84 -10.68 1.98
C LEU A 54 4.65 -10.65 3.50
N ALA A 55 5.69 -10.30 4.25
CA ALA A 55 5.60 -10.14 5.70
C ALA A 55 4.48 -9.16 6.08
N TYR A 56 4.42 -8.01 5.39
CA TYR A 56 3.36 -7.03 5.60
C TYR A 56 1.96 -7.59 5.33
N ALA A 57 1.80 -8.30 4.20
CA ALA A 57 0.52 -8.91 3.83
C ALA A 57 0.03 -9.91 4.89
N LEU A 58 0.97 -10.66 5.47
CA LEU A 58 0.74 -11.61 6.57
C LEU A 58 0.59 -10.93 7.96
N GLY A 59 0.75 -9.62 8.06
CA GLY A 59 0.60 -8.87 9.31
C GLY A 59 1.87 -8.69 10.14
N TYR A 60 3.03 -9.05 9.62
CA TYR A 60 4.33 -8.88 10.27
C TYR A 60 5.03 -7.59 9.80
N THR A 61 5.58 -6.85 10.76
CA THR A 61 6.38 -5.63 10.50
C THR A 61 7.76 -5.67 11.17
N ASP A 62 8.09 -6.79 11.80
CA ASP A 62 9.28 -7.00 12.61
C ASP A 62 10.29 -7.98 11.97
N ARG A 63 9.96 -8.56 10.82
CA ARG A 63 10.77 -9.59 10.16
C ARG A 63 10.58 -9.65 8.66
N TRP A 64 11.63 -10.08 7.97
CA TRP A 64 11.60 -10.35 6.53
C TRP A 64 11.08 -11.76 6.29
N MET A 65 10.11 -11.90 5.37
CA MET A 65 9.55 -13.22 5.02
C MET A 65 9.68 -13.45 3.53
N TRP A 66 10.63 -14.30 3.14
CA TRP A 66 10.77 -14.76 1.76
C TRP A 66 11.43 -16.13 1.74
N ALA A 67 10.62 -17.18 1.66
CA ALA A 67 11.10 -18.57 1.80
C ALA A 67 11.95 -19.06 0.62
N TRP A 68 12.02 -18.29 -0.47
CA TRP A 68 12.61 -18.71 -1.74
C TRP A 68 13.96 -18.07 -2.03
N GLY A 69 14.59 -17.46 -1.02
CA GLY A 69 15.93 -16.87 -1.14
C GLY A 69 15.97 -15.71 -2.15
N ALA A 70 16.90 -15.75 -3.10
CA ALA A 70 17.02 -14.71 -4.13
C ALA A 70 16.10 -14.91 -5.34
N SER A 71 15.34 -16.01 -5.38
CA SER A 71 14.48 -16.36 -6.52
C SER A 71 13.03 -15.93 -6.30
N ASN A 72 12.34 -15.65 -7.41
CA ASN A 72 10.90 -15.47 -7.41
C ASN A 72 10.21 -16.84 -7.52
N PRO A 73 9.31 -17.19 -6.60
CA PRO A 73 8.61 -18.48 -6.64
C PRO A 73 7.57 -18.55 -7.75
N THR A 74 7.25 -19.78 -8.15
CA THR A 74 6.03 -20.08 -8.91
C THR A 74 4.80 -19.93 -8.02
N SER A 75 3.62 -19.74 -8.62
CA SER A 75 2.36 -19.71 -7.86
C SER A 75 2.13 -20.98 -7.04
N SER A 76 2.56 -22.15 -7.53
CA SER A 76 2.43 -23.42 -6.79
C SER A 76 3.24 -23.39 -5.48
N GLN A 77 4.47 -22.88 -5.54
CA GLN A 77 5.31 -22.73 -4.35
C GLN A 77 4.75 -21.69 -3.38
N VAL A 78 4.18 -20.59 -3.88
CA VAL A 78 3.48 -19.61 -3.05
C VAL A 78 2.25 -20.22 -2.38
N ASN A 79 1.42 -20.96 -3.13
CA ASN A 79 0.23 -21.61 -2.59
C ASN A 79 0.57 -22.55 -1.44
N TYR A 80 1.57 -23.42 -1.64
CA TYR A 80 2.05 -24.33 -0.60
C TYR A 80 2.56 -23.56 0.64
N TYR A 81 3.32 -22.49 0.44
CA TYR A 81 3.83 -21.69 1.54
C TYR A 81 2.70 -21.00 2.32
N MET A 82 1.76 -20.37 1.63
CA MET A 82 0.64 -19.63 2.24
C MET A 82 -0.26 -20.55 3.08
N ASP A 83 -0.51 -21.77 2.60
CA ASP A 83 -1.20 -22.82 3.36
C ASP A 83 -0.42 -23.19 4.63
N LEU A 84 0.89 -23.41 4.53
CA LEU A 84 1.73 -23.76 5.68
C LEU A 84 1.84 -22.66 6.74
N VAL A 85 2.04 -21.40 6.35
CA VAL A 85 2.39 -20.34 7.31
C VAL A 85 1.20 -19.64 7.95
N GLY A 86 0.03 -19.69 7.31
CA GLY A 86 -1.16 -19.00 7.80
C GLY A 86 -2.47 -19.74 7.58
N GLY A 87 -2.42 -20.97 7.05
CA GLY A 87 -3.63 -21.72 6.71
C GLY A 87 -4.41 -21.10 5.55
N TYR A 88 -3.76 -20.26 4.74
CA TYR A 88 -4.41 -19.51 3.68
C TYR A 88 -4.74 -20.42 2.50
N ARG A 89 -5.98 -20.34 2.02
CA ARG A 89 -6.43 -21.12 0.86
C ARG A 89 -6.41 -20.27 -0.41
N ASN A 90 -5.79 -20.81 -1.47
CA ASN A 90 -5.88 -20.27 -2.82
C ASN A 90 -7.30 -20.53 -3.39
N VAL A 91 -7.90 -19.52 -4.03
CA VAL A 91 -9.15 -19.68 -4.81
C VAL A 91 -9.03 -19.18 -6.26
N GLY A 92 -7.80 -19.01 -6.74
CA GLY A 92 -7.50 -18.35 -8.01
C GLY A 92 -7.66 -16.82 -7.93
N TYR A 93 -7.59 -16.16 -9.09
CA TYR A 93 -7.90 -14.74 -9.24
C TYR A 93 -9.25 -14.58 -9.95
N GLY A 94 -10.15 -13.73 -9.43
CA GLY A 94 -11.52 -13.58 -9.92
C GLY A 94 -12.44 -12.96 -8.86
N THR A 95 -13.77 -12.96 -9.08
CA THR A 95 -14.77 -12.50 -8.10
C THR A 95 -14.74 -13.42 -6.88
N PRO A 96 -14.26 -12.92 -5.74
CA PRO A 96 -14.18 -13.70 -4.52
C PRO A 96 -15.54 -14.16 -3.99
N ILE A 97 -15.64 -15.39 -3.45
CA ILE A 97 -16.81 -15.85 -2.69
C ILE A 97 -16.78 -15.27 -1.25
N ASN A 98 -15.58 -15.05 -0.71
CA ASN A 98 -15.33 -14.35 0.56
C ASN A 98 -14.58 -13.04 0.27
N ASN A 99 -14.25 -12.15 1.21
CA ASN A 99 -13.34 -11.05 0.89
C ASN A 99 -11.88 -11.55 0.89
N PRO A 100 -11.10 -11.37 -0.20
CA PRO A 100 -9.71 -11.82 -0.23
C PRO A 100 -8.97 -11.11 0.87
N LEU A 101 -8.03 -11.78 1.52
CA LEU A 101 -7.19 -11.17 2.55
C LEU A 101 -5.86 -10.73 1.94
N ILE A 102 -5.32 -11.55 1.03
CA ILE A 102 -4.01 -11.34 0.41
C ILE A 102 -4.09 -11.63 -1.09
N ILE A 103 -3.34 -10.88 -1.88
CA ILE A 103 -3.19 -11.09 -3.33
C ILE A 103 -1.71 -11.16 -3.66
N SER A 104 -1.32 -12.12 -4.50
CA SER A 104 0.02 -12.19 -5.08
C SER A 104 0.05 -11.63 -6.51
N TYR A 105 1.17 -11.03 -6.90
CA TYR A 105 1.35 -10.36 -8.19
C TYR A 105 2.63 -10.81 -8.90
N GLY A 106 2.63 -10.67 -10.23
CA GLY A 106 3.74 -11.04 -11.11
C GLY A 106 3.25 -11.94 -12.24
N SER A 107 3.82 -13.13 -12.35
CA SER A 107 3.34 -14.19 -13.24
C SER A 107 3.18 -15.51 -12.50
N SER A 108 2.56 -16.49 -13.14
CA SER A 108 2.42 -17.84 -12.57
C SER A 108 3.77 -18.54 -12.32
N SER A 109 4.81 -18.15 -13.05
CA SER A 109 6.18 -18.68 -12.92
C SER A 109 7.08 -17.82 -12.04
N ALA A 110 6.71 -16.57 -11.75
CA ALA A 110 7.49 -15.64 -10.95
C ALA A 110 6.56 -14.64 -10.23
N VAL A 111 6.18 -14.99 -9.01
CA VAL A 111 5.49 -14.08 -8.10
C VAL A 111 6.53 -13.17 -7.45
N VAL A 112 6.30 -11.85 -7.51
CA VAL A 112 7.28 -10.83 -7.11
C VAL A 112 6.77 -9.90 -6.02
N HIS A 113 5.46 -9.89 -5.78
CA HIS A 113 4.86 -8.92 -4.88
C HIS A 113 3.56 -9.42 -4.25
N PHE A 114 3.22 -8.85 -3.10
CA PHE A 114 2.03 -9.20 -2.32
C PHE A 114 1.35 -7.95 -1.76
N SER A 115 0.02 -7.97 -1.70
CA SER A 115 -0.79 -6.93 -1.06
C SER A 115 -1.76 -7.53 -0.06
N LYS A 116 -2.13 -6.74 0.94
CA LYS A 116 -3.24 -6.99 1.85
C LYS A 116 -4.47 -6.28 1.33
N VAL A 117 -5.61 -6.96 1.30
CA VAL A 117 -6.89 -6.34 0.99
C VAL A 117 -7.45 -5.74 2.29
N THR A 118 -7.77 -4.46 2.27
CA THR A 118 -8.21 -3.71 3.47
C THR A 118 -9.63 -3.16 3.33
N GLY A 119 -10.27 -3.37 2.19
CA GLY A 119 -11.63 -2.95 1.90
C GLY A 119 -12.06 -3.45 0.52
N SER A 120 -13.32 -3.22 0.17
CA SER A 120 -13.86 -3.60 -1.13
C SER A 120 -13.08 -2.91 -2.25
N GLY A 121 -12.31 -3.69 -3.02
CA GLY A 121 -11.46 -3.17 -4.10
C GLY A 121 -10.25 -2.36 -3.63
N ILE A 122 -9.92 -2.36 -2.33
CA ILE A 122 -8.80 -1.60 -1.79
C ILE A 122 -7.69 -2.56 -1.34
N THR A 123 -6.49 -2.32 -1.85
CA THR A 123 -5.29 -3.04 -1.46
C THR A 123 -4.30 -2.11 -0.79
N THR A 124 -3.52 -2.62 0.15
CA THR A 124 -2.35 -1.94 0.71
C THR A 124 -1.15 -2.87 0.60
N ALA A 125 0.00 -2.31 0.23
CA ALA A 125 1.22 -3.08 0.11
C ALA A 125 2.43 -2.23 0.46
N LYS A 126 3.51 -2.90 0.89
CA LYS A 126 4.82 -2.25 1.03
C LYS A 126 5.46 -2.13 -0.34
N TRP A 127 5.76 -0.93 -0.79
CA TRP A 127 6.46 -0.68 -2.04
C TRP A 127 7.89 -0.24 -1.76
N GLY A 128 8.85 -0.91 -2.39
CA GLY A 128 10.26 -0.73 -2.08
C GLY A 128 10.56 -0.96 -0.59
N GLU A 129 11.46 -0.15 -0.02
CA GLU A 129 11.99 -0.38 1.32
C GLU A 129 11.35 0.46 2.43
N LEU A 130 10.71 1.58 2.11
CA LEU A 130 10.44 2.61 3.13
C LEU A 130 8.99 3.08 3.19
N GLU A 131 8.11 2.57 2.32
CA GLU A 131 6.74 3.07 2.24
C GLU A 131 5.72 1.96 2.06
N ARG A 132 4.52 2.23 2.55
CA ARG A 132 3.30 1.50 2.21
C ARG A 132 2.43 2.38 1.34
N MET A 133 1.90 1.78 0.29
CA MET A 133 0.95 2.42 -0.61
C MET A 133 -0.39 1.73 -0.52
N LYS A 134 -1.44 2.52 -0.71
CA LYS A 134 -2.83 2.09 -0.89
C LYS A 134 -3.16 2.21 -2.37
N SER A 135 -3.88 1.23 -2.91
CA SER A 135 -4.42 1.25 -4.26
C SER A 135 -5.92 0.95 -4.25
N TYR A 136 -6.62 1.48 -5.24
CA TYR A 136 -8.08 1.39 -5.39
C TYR A 136 -8.50 0.33 -6.41
N SER A 137 -7.72 -0.74 -6.49
CA SER A 137 -7.99 -1.93 -7.30
C SER A 137 -7.35 -3.16 -6.65
N LEU A 138 -7.92 -4.33 -6.90
CA LEU A 138 -7.30 -5.63 -6.56
C LEU A 138 -6.14 -5.97 -7.50
N ASN A 139 -6.09 -5.35 -8.68
CA ASN A 139 -5.02 -5.46 -9.65
C ASN A 139 -4.61 -4.04 -10.12
N PRO A 140 -3.84 -3.30 -9.31
CA PRO A 140 -3.55 -1.90 -9.58
C PRO A 140 -2.31 -1.68 -10.45
N TYR A 141 -1.45 -2.69 -10.60
CA TYR A 141 -0.09 -2.52 -11.13
C TYR A 141 -0.03 -2.51 -12.65
N ASN A 142 0.84 -1.65 -13.17
CA ASN A 142 1.19 -1.65 -14.59
C ASN A 142 1.95 -2.94 -14.94
N PRO A 143 1.70 -3.56 -16.12
CA PRO A 143 2.43 -4.75 -16.55
C PRO A 143 3.96 -4.59 -16.60
N GLY A 144 4.45 -3.38 -16.89
CA GLY A 144 5.88 -3.03 -16.87
C GLY A 144 6.38 -2.40 -15.57
N GLY A 145 5.52 -2.22 -14.56
CA GLY A 145 5.81 -1.49 -13.32
C GLY A 145 6.59 -2.27 -12.26
N GLY A 146 7.15 -3.42 -12.61
CA GLY A 146 7.97 -4.26 -11.72
C GLY A 146 7.18 -5.24 -10.83
N TYR A 147 5.94 -4.92 -10.44
CA TYR A 147 5.11 -5.83 -9.63
C TYR A 147 4.17 -6.72 -10.44
N GLY A 148 3.80 -6.30 -11.65
CA GLY A 148 3.01 -7.09 -12.58
C GLY A 148 1.55 -7.31 -12.14
N PRO A 149 0.76 -8.01 -12.96
CA PRO A 149 -0.66 -8.21 -12.70
C PRO A 149 -0.91 -9.15 -11.50
N ALA A 150 -2.13 -9.11 -10.98
CA ALA A 150 -2.59 -10.05 -9.98
C ALA A 150 -2.62 -11.49 -10.52
N VAL A 151 -2.16 -12.44 -9.71
CA VAL A 151 -1.99 -13.85 -10.09
C VAL A 151 -2.92 -14.76 -9.28
N THR A 152 -3.06 -14.50 -7.99
CA THR A 152 -3.84 -15.37 -7.08
C THR A 152 -4.34 -14.57 -5.89
N THR A 153 -5.54 -14.92 -5.41
CA THR A 153 -6.10 -14.44 -4.14
C THR A 153 -6.12 -15.53 -3.07
N TYR A 154 -5.95 -15.12 -1.82
CA TYR A 154 -5.83 -15.98 -0.63
C TYR A 154 -6.79 -15.54 0.50
N TYR A 155 -7.30 -16.52 1.26
CA TYR A 155 -8.30 -16.38 2.34
C TYR A 155 -7.89 -17.18 3.56
#